data_AF-A0A5K0UTV3-F1
#
_entry.id   AF-A0A5K0UTV3-F1
#
_cell.length_a   1.000
_cell.length_b   1.000
_cell.length_c   1.000
_cell.angle_alpha   90.00
_cell.angle_beta   90.00
_cell.angle_gamma   90.00
#
_symmetry.space_group_name_H-M   'P 1'
#
loop_
_entity.id
_entity.type
_entity.pdbx_description
1 polymer ?
#
loop_
_entity_poly.entity_id
_entity_poly.type
_entity_poly.pdbx_seq_one_letter_code
_entity_poly.pdbx_strand_id
1 'polypeptide(L)' 'GDFHAALNFAAVREVPVLFICRNNGWAISTPTCEQFR' A
#
# COMPACT_ATOMS: atom_id res chain seq x y z
N GLY A 1 -1.77 -4.78 6.83
CA GLY A 1 -1.26 -6.13 7.04
C GLY A 1 -0.60 -6.64 5.78
N ASP A 2 -1.40 -7.15 4.85
CA ASP A 2 -0.87 -7.86 3.68
C ASP A 2 -0.03 -6.99 2.73
N PHE A 3 -0.40 -5.72 2.56
CA PHE A 3 0.41 -4.78 1.78
C PHE A 3 1.82 -4.59 2.38
N HIS A 4 1.92 -4.49 3.71
CA HIS A 4 3.21 -4.38 4.39
C HIS A 4 4.02 -5.67 4.25
N ALA A 5 3.39 -6.83 4.39
CA ALA A 5 4.05 -8.12 4.20
C ALA A 5 4.60 -8.24 2.76
N ALA A 6 3.78 -7.95 1.75
CA ALA A 6 4.16 -8.01 0.35
C ALA A 6 5.35 -7.09 0.02
N LEU A 7 5.35 -5.85 0.53
CA LEU A 7 6.49 -4.93 0.38
C LEU A 7 7.77 -5.50 0.99
N ASN A 8 7.69 -6.02 2.23
CA ASN A 8 8.86 -6.55 2.91
C ASN A 8 9.43 -7.79 2.21
N PHE A 9 8.57 -8.74 1.83
CA PHE A 9 9.01 -9.92 1.09
C PHE A 9 9.60 -9.57 -0.26
N ALA A 10 9.00 -8.63 -0.99
CA ALA A 10 9.52 -8.21 -2.28
C ALA A 10 10.92 -7.59 -2.19
N ALA A 11 11.16 -6.79 -1.15
CA ALA A 11 12.46 -6.18 -0.89
C ALA A 11 13.53 -7.24 -0.55
N VAL A 12 13.27 -8.14 0.40
CA VAL A 12 14.24 -9.15 0.84
C VAL A 12 14.52 -10.21 -0.23
N ARG A 13 13.54 -10.48 -1.11
CA ARG A 13 13.67 -11.48 -2.18
C ARG A 13 14.10 -10.90 -3.52
N GLU A 14 14.30 -9.59 -3.61
CA GLU A 14 14.71 -8.88 -4.84
C GLU A 14 13.85 -9.25 -6.06
N VAL A 15 12.54 -9.42 -5.85
CA VAL A 15 11.65 -9.86 -6.93
C VAL A 15 11.32 -8.70 -7.86
N PRO A 16 11.24 -8.93 -9.19
CA PRO A 16 10.87 -7.90 -10.15
C PRO A 16 9.37 -7.63 -10.08
N VAL A 17 8.95 -6.73 -9.18
CA VAL A 17 7.55 -6.36 -8.97
C VAL A 17 7.36 -4.84 -9.00
N LEU A 18 6.22 -4.40 -9.54
CA LEU A 18 5.78 -3.00 -9.51
C LEU A 18 4.54 -2.88 -8.63
N PHE A 19 4.65 -2.12 -7.54
CA PHE A 19 3.51 -1.79 -6.69
C PHE A 19 2.80 -0.52 -7.20
N ILE A 20 1.50 -0.61 -7.43
CA ILE A 20 0.69 0.54 -7.90
C ILE A 20 -0.33 0.91 -6.82
N CYS A 21 -0.23 2.14 -6.33
CA CYS A 21 -1.21 2.72 -5.41
C CYS A 21 -2.12 3.69 -6.18
N ARG A 22 -3.43 3.44 -6.18
CA ARG A 22 -4.42 4.41 -6.66
C ARG A 22 -4.91 5.22 -5.47
N ASN A 23 -4.50 6.48 -5.42
CA ASN A 23 -4.92 7.40 -4.39
C ASN A 23 -5.85 8.45 -4.99
N ASN A 24 -7.16 8.30 -4.77
CA ASN A 24 -8.19 9.25 -5.19
C ASN A 24 -8.72 10.10 -4.02
N GLY A 25 -8.08 10.07 -2.85
CA GLY A 25 -8.48 10.85 -1.68
C GLY A 25 -9.47 10.16 -0.72
N TRP A 26 -10.02 8.99 -1.07
CA TRP A 26 -11.11 8.37 -0.29
C TRP A 26 -11.05 6.84 -0.26
N ALA A 27 -11.42 6.25 0.88
CA ALA A 27 -11.88 4.87 0.98
C ALA A 27 -13.31 4.83 1.53
N ILE A 28 -14.30 4.59 0.66
CA ILE A 28 -15.74 4.61 0.97
C ILE A 28 -16.18 5.97 1.52
N SER A 29 -16.08 6.17 2.84
CA SER A 29 -16.45 7.41 3.53
C SER A 29 -15.29 8.00 4.34
N THR A 30 -14.12 7.36 4.33
CA THR A 30 -12.94 7.81 5.08
C THR A 30 -12.00 8.60 4.16
N PRO A 31 -11.77 9.90 4.41
CA PRO A 31 -10.84 10.71 3.63
C PRO A 31 -9.38 10.34 3.97
N THR A 32 -8.45 10.61 3.06
CA THR A 32 -7.02 10.29 3.24
C THR A 32 -6.39 10.85 4.51
N CYS A 33 -6.85 12.00 5.01
CA CYS A 33 -6.37 12.58 6.28
C CYS A 33 -6.71 11.73 7.51
N GLU A 34 -7.66 10.79 7.40
CA GLU A 34 -8.05 9.85 8.46
C GLU A 34 -7.57 8.41 8.19
N GLN A 35 -7.12 8.11 6.97
CA GLN A 35 -6.70 6.75 6.56
C GLN A 35 -5.32 6.35 7.07
N PHE A 36 -4.43 7.33 7.24
CA PHE A 36 -3.03 7.12 7.61
C PHE A 36 -2.73 7.90 8.89
N ARG A 37 -1.86 7.35 9.73
CA ARG A 37 -1.37 7.97 10.95
C ARG A 37 0.14 7.89 10.99
#